data_AF-A0A7V9LN96-F1
#
_entry.id   AF-A0A7V9LN96-F1
#
_cell.length_a   1.000
_cell.length_b   1.000
_cell.length_c   1.000
_cell.angle_alpha   90.00
_cell.angle_beta   90.00
_cell.angle_gamma   90.00
#
_symmetry.space_group_name_H-M   'P 1'
#
loop_
_entity.id
_entity.type
_entity.pdbx_description
1 polymer ?
#
loop_
_entity_poly.entity_id
_entity_poly.type
_entity_poly.pdbx_seq_one_letter_code
_entity_poly.pdbx_strand_id
1 'polypeptide(L)'
;MSNVSIPSATGATAPSTTLRRAWQAGLTSTAVAAATNLGVLAVARLAGADMVVQPQSTDQAITVGAGSVVVMTVVPLLLATLLLLPLRRWGPAAWRALALGGLVIGVATVVMPFTVSAAAGTASGLALMHVVAGVVWFVAVRRAARPVVL
;
A
#
# COMPACT_ATOMS: atom_id res chain seq x y z
N MET A 1 25.45 -54.12 -19.94
CA MET A 1 25.75 -52.68 -19.75
C MET A 1 24.45 -51.99 -19.39
N SER A 2 24.23 -51.70 -18.11
CA SER A 2 22.98 -51.14 -17.59
C SER A 2 23.09 -49.62 -17.59
N ASN A 3 22.30 -48.94 -18.42
CA ASN A 3 22.23 -47.49 -18.42
C ASN A 3 21.51 -47.01 -17.16
N VAL A 4 22.26 -46.31 -16.29
CA VAL A 4 21.71 -45.59 -15.14
C VAL A 4 21.16 -44.26 -15.64
N SER A 5 19.84 -44.13 -15.66
CA SER A 5 19.14 -42.87 -15.95
C SER A 5 19.21 -41.97 -14.71
N ILE A 6 20.07 -40.96 -14.71
CA ILE A 6 20.08 -39.93 -13.65
C ILE A 6 18.90 -38.98 -13.90
N PRO A 7 17.96 -38.82 -12.96
CA PRO A 7 16.89 -37.83 -13.11
C PRO A 7 17.49 -36.42 -13.07
N SER A 8 17.39 -35.70 -14.18
CA SER A 8 17.68 -34.26 -14.25
C SER A 8 16.59 -33.49 -13.51
N ALA A 9 16.69 -33.42 -12.19
CA ALA A 9 15.80 -32.60 -11.35
C ALA A 9 16.27 -31.14 -11.35
N THR A 10 16.28 -30.47 -12.50
CA THR A 10 16.28 -29.00 -12.58
C THR A 10 14.84 -28.49 -12.44
N GLY A 11 14.23 -28.80 -11.30
CA GLY A 11 12.94 -28.26 -10.90
C GLY A 11 13.09 -26.84 -10.35
N ALA A 12 13.49 -25.88 -11.18
CA ALA A 12 13.27 -24.47 -10.87
C ALA A 12 11.76 -24.24 -10.93
N THR A 13 11.08 -24.39 -9.80
CA THR A 13 9.64 -24.18 -9.65
C THR A 13 9.31 -22.74 -10.04
N ALA A 14 8.80 -22.56 -11.26
CA ALA A 14 8.30 -21.27 -11.70
C ALA A 14 7.29 -20.73 -10.66
N PRO A 15 7.41 -19.47 -10.21
CA PRO A 15 6.53 -18.92 -9.20
C PRO A 15 5.08 -19.04 -9.68
N SER A 16 4.20 -19.54 -8.81
CA SER A 16 2.78 -19.70 -9.15
C SER A 16 2.21 -18.37 -9.68
N THR A 17 1.41 -18.43 -10.74
CA THR A 17 0.85 -17.24 -11.41
C THR A 17 0.14 -16.29 -10.43
N THR A 18 -0.49 -16.85 -9.39
CA THR A 18 -1.13 -16.13 -8.29
C THR A 18 -0.14 -15.39 -7.39
N LEU A 19 1.04 -15.96 -7.11
CA LEU A 19 2.09 -15.30 -6.33
C LEU A 19 2.65 -14.08 -7.08
N ARG A 20 2.93 -14.23 -8.39
CA ARG A 20 3.39 -13.10 -9.24
C ARG A 20 2.36 -11.97 -9.27
N ARG A 21 1.07 -12.29 -9.38
CA ARG A 21 -0.03 -11.30 -9.36
C ARG A 21 -0.14 -10.57 -8.03
N ALA A 22 0.00 -11.27 -6.89
CA ALA A 22 -0.03 -10.64 -5.58
C ALA A 22 1.10 -9.61 -5.42
N TRP A 23 2.32 -10.00 -5.78
CA TRP A 23 3.49 -9.11 -5.75
C TRP A 23 3.33 -7.93 -6.71
N GLN A 24 2.89 -8.18 -7.94
CA GLN A 24 2.67 -7.11 -8.92
C GLN A 24 1.61 -6.12 -8.43
N ALA A 25 0.51 -6.59 -7.83
CA ALA A 25 -0.52 -5.73 -7.26
C ALA A 25 0.02 -4.88 -6.09
N GLY A 26 0.78 -5.49 -5.19
CA GLY A 26 1.43 -4.80 -4.08
C GLY A 26 2.45 -3.75 -4.52
N LEU A 27 3.37 -4.13 -5.41
CA LEU A 27 4.39 -3.22 -5.95
C LEU A 27 3.77 -2.06 -6.75
N THR A 28 2.80 -2.36 -7.62
CA THR A 28 2.13 -1.31 -8.42
C THR A 28 1.31 -0.36 -7.54
N SER A 29 0.56 -0.87 -6.56
CA SER A 29 -0.17 -0.01 -5.61
C SER A 29 0.78 0.84 -4.78
N THR A 30 1.87 0.25 -4.28
CA THR A 30 2.90 0.95 -3.51
C THR A 30 3.52 2.09 -4.30
N ALA A 31 3.94 1.82 -5.55
CA ALA A 31 4.55 2.83 -6.40
C ALA A 31 3.57 3.97 -6.75
N VAL A 32 2.33 3.64 -7.13
CA VAL A 32 1.31 4.62 -7.49
C VAL A 32 0.90 5.46 -6.27
N ALA A 33 0.70 4.84 -5.11
CA ALA A 33 0.33 5.54 -3.88
C ALA A 33 1.46 6.47 -3.42
N ALA A 34 2.71 6.01 -3.44
CA ALA A 34 3.85 6.84 -3.07
C ALA A 34 4.00 8.04 -4.01
N ALA A 35 3.92 7.83 -5.32
CA ALA A 35 4.00 8.92 -6.30
C ALA A 35 2.86 9.94 -6.12
N THR A 36 1.63 9.46 -5.91
CA THR A 36 0.47 10.34 -5.72
C THR A 36 0.57 11.11 -4.40
N ASN A 37 0.99 10.47 -3.31
CA ASN A 37 1.16 11.13 -2.01
C ASN A 37 2.29 12.17 -2.05
N LEU A 38 3.37 11.91 -2.79
CA LEU A 38 4.40 12.91 -3.04
C LEU A 38 3.87 14.11 -3.84
N GLY A 39 2.98 13.86 -4.82
CA GLY A 39 2.26 14.92 -5.52
C GLY A 39 1.40 15.77 -4.58
N VAL A 40 0.64 15.13 -3.68
CA VAL A 40 -0.15 15.84 -2.66
C VAL A 40 0.75 16.67 -1.73
N LEU A 41 1.88 16.10 -1.29
CA LEU A 41 2.86 16.82 -0.46
C LEU A 41 3.38 18.07 -1.18
N ALA A 42 3.75 17.94 -2.46
CA ALA A 42 4.25 19.04 -3.26
C ALA A 42 3.20 20.15 -3.42
N VAL A 43 1.96 19.79 -3.78
CA VAL A 43 0.85 20.75 -3.92
C VAL A 43 0.57 21.48 -2.61
N ALA A 44 0.52 20.75 -1.50
CA ALA A 44 0.23 21.37 -0.22
C ALA A 44 1.37 22.27 0.28
N ARG A 45 2.64 21.94 0.01
CA ARG A 45 3.76 22.87 0.25
C ARG A 45 3.70 24.11 -0.64
N LEU A 46 3.34 23.95 -1.92
CA LEU A 46 3.12 25.08 -2.83
C LEU A 46 1.95 25.96 -2.38
N ALA A 47 0.94 25.38 -1.73
CA ALA A 47 -0.17 26.10 -1.10
C ALA A 47 0.21 26.75 0.25
N GLY A 48 1.48 26.69 0.67
CA GLY A 48 1.97 27.32 1.90
C GLY A 48 1.75 26.48 3.17
N ALA A 49 1.44 25.19 3.06
CA ALA A 49 1.37 24.32 4.23
C ALA A 49 2.77 23.96 4.75
N ASP A 50 3.03 24.28 6.01
CA ASP A 50 4.32 24.03 6.67
C ASP A 50 4.63 22.54 6.84
N MET A 51 3.62 21.67 6.74
CA MET A 51 3.74 20.22 6.89
C MET A 51 4.33 19.82 8.25
N VAL A 52 4.07 20.61 9.27
CA VAL A 52 4.45 20.32 10.66
C VAL A 52 3.24 19.78 11.40
N VAL A 53 3.46 18.71 12.16
CA VAL A 53 2.43 18.05 12.96
C VAL A 53 2.97 17.86 14.36
N GLN A 54 2.19 18.19 15.38
CA GLN A 54 2.54 17.89 16.77
C GLN A 54 1.57 16.84 17.33
N PRO A 55 2.01 15.58 17.46
CA PRO A 55 1.20 14.53 18.07
C PRO A 55 0.91 14.84 19.54
N GLN A 56 -0.29 14.55 20.03
CA GLN A 56 -0.63 14.76 21.44
C GLN A 56 0.22 13.90 22.41
N SER A 57 0.80 12.82 21.92
CA SER A 57 1.65 11.91 22.67
C SER A 57 3.07 12.42 22.91
N THR A 58 3.48 13.50 22.23
CA THR A 58 4.88 13.93 22.21
C THR A 58 4.97 15.45 22.11
N ASP A 59 5.77 16.07 22.98
CA ASP A 59 5.99 17.53 22.96
C ASP A 59 6.84 18.00 21.76
N GLN A 60 7.28 17.08 20.89
CA GLN A 60 8.09 17.43 19.72
C GLN A 60 7.23 17.57 18.47
N ALA A 61 7.37 18.71 17.80
CA ALA A 61 6.84 18.93 16.47
C ALA A 61 7.62 18.07 15.45
N ILE A 62 6.89 17.36 14.60
CA ILE A 62 7.42 16.48 13.57
C ILE A 62 7.17 17.11 12.21
N THR A 63 8.25 17.35 11.47
CA THR A 63 8.16 17.82 10.08
C THR A 63 7.89 16.64 9.15
N VAL A 64 6.77 16.71 8.43
CA VAL A 64 6.40 15.76 7.39
C VAL A 64 7.14 16.14 6.10
N GLY A 65 8.19 15.37 5.81
CA GLY A 65 9.00 15.48 4.60
C GLY A 65 8.68 14.38 3.58
N ALA A 66 9.29 14.46 2.40
CA ALA A 66 9.15 13.44 1.37
C ALA A 66 9.56 12.04 1.88
N GLY A 67 10.65 11.97 2.66
CA GLY A 67 11.13 10.73 3.25
C GLY A 67 10.10 10.08 4.19
N SER A 68 9.49 10.85 5.09
CA SER A 68 8.48 10.32 6.02
C SER A 68 7.22 9.87 5.27
N VAL A 69 6.78 10.62 4.25
CA VAL A 69 5.62 10.25 3.42
C VAL A 69 5.88 8.94 2.66
N VAL A 70 7.06 8.78 2.07
CA VAL A 70 7.42 7.54 1.37
C VAL A 70 7.44 6.36 2.34
N VAL A 71 8.15 6.47 3.47
CA VAL A 71 8.25 5.37 4.45
C VAL A 71 6.86 5.01 4.99
N MET A 72 6.06 6.01 5.38
CA MET A 72 4.70 5.80 5.91
C MET A 72 3.69 5.34 4.87
N THR A 73 3.97 5.45 3.56
CA THR A 73 3.13 4.89 2.50
C THR A 73 3.58 3.47 2.14
N VAL A 74 4.88 3.27 1.99
CA VAL A 74 5.47 2.01 1.51
C VAL A 74 5.36 0.91 2.54
N VAL A 75 5.70 1.18 3.81
CA VAL A 75 5.71 0.14 4.86
C VAL A 75 4.33 -0.48 5.06
N PRO A 76 3.23 0.29 5.25
CA PRO A 76 1.90 -0.30 5.42
C PRO A 76 1.42 -1.07 4.19
N LEU A 77 1.69 -0.58 2.98
CA LEU A 77 1.27 -1.27 1.74
C LEU A 77 2.05 -2.56 1.50
N LEU A 78 3.34 -2.60 1.85
CA LEU A 78 4.12 -3.83 1.81
C LEU A 78 3.61 -4.83 2.86
N LEU A 79 3.30 -4.38 4.08
CA LEU A 79 2.69 -5.25 5.11
C LEU A 79 1.34 -5.80 4.65
N ALA A 80 0.49 -4.97 4.05
CA ALA A 80 -0.78 -5.41 3.47
C ALA A 80 -0.56 -6.41 2.33
N THR A 81 0.50 -6.22 1.52
CA THR A 81 0.88 -7.17 0.46
C THR A 81 1.37 -8.50 1.04
N LEU A 82 2.12 -8.49 2.14
CA LEU A 82 2.52 -9.71 2.84
C LEU A 82 1.30 -10.46 3.40
N LEU A 83 0.28 -9.75 3.88
CA LEU A 83 -1.00 -10.34 4.30
C LEU A 83 -1.81 -10.94 3.13
N LEU A 84 -1.64 -10.44 1.91
CA LEU A 84 -2.24 -11.03 0.70
C LEU A 84 -1.67 -12.42 0.37
N LEU A 85 -0.39 -12.65 0.65
CA LEU A 85 0.31 -13.89 0.30
C LEU A 85 -0.32 -15.15 0.93
N PRO A 86 -0.62 -15.22 2.23
CA PRO A 86 -1.31 -16.37 2.81
C PRO A 86 -2.77 -16.47 2.36
N LEU A 87 -3.45 -15.34 2.12
CA LEU A 87 -4.87 -15.30 1.74
C LEU A 87 -5.13 -15.74 0.30
N ARG A 88 -4.09 -15.83 -0.55
CA ARG A 88 -4.17 -16.42 -1.89
C ARG A 88 -4.76 -17.83 -1.92
N ARG A 89 -4.63 -18.58 -0.84
CA ARG A 89 -5.12 -19.96 -0.75
C ARG A 89 -6.65 -20.05 -0.51
N TRP A 90 -7.30 -18.93 -0.17
CA TRP A 90 -8.74 -18.86 0.17
C TRP A 90 -9.61 -18.28 -0.96
N GLY A 91 -9.05 -18.14 -2.16
CA GLY A 91 -9.79 -17.74 -3.35
C GLY A 91 -10.12 -16.24 -3.44
N PRO A 92 -10.92 -15.85 -4.45
CA PRO A 92 -11.16 -14.43 -4.80
C PRO A 92 -11.99 -13.65 -3.76
N ALA A 93 -12.78 -14.34 -2.94
CA ALA A 93 -13.55 -13.70 -1.86
C ALA A 93 -12.64 -13.08 -0.79
N ALA A 94 -11.58 -13.79 -0.39
CA ALA A 94 -10.59 -13.30 0.58
C ALA A 94 -9.86 -12.05 0.08
N TRP A 95 -9.55 -11.99 -1.22
CA TRP A 95 -8.90 -10.83 -1.83
C TRP A 95 -9.80 -9.61 -1.84
N ARG A 96 -11.10 -9.80 -2.10
CA ARG A 96 -12.10 -8.72 -2.04
C ARG A 96 -12.29 -8.22 -0.62
N ALA A 97 -12.31 -9.12 0.36
CA ALA A 97 -12.39 -8.75 1.77
C ALA A 97 -11.18 -7.91 2.20
N LEU A 98 -9.97 -8.28 1.78
CA LEU A 98 -8.76 -7.52 2.12
C LEU A 98 -8.66 -6.18 1.38
N ALA A 99 -9.12 -6.12 0.12
CA ALA A 99 -9.26 -4.87 -0.62
C ALA A 99 -10.21 -3.91 0.12
N LEU A 100 -11.38 -4.41 0.53
CA LEU A 100 -12.36 -3.63 1.27
C LEU A 100 -11.81 -3.22 2.65
N GLY A 101 -11.13 -4.12 3.36
CA GLY A 101 -10.50 -3.83 4.64
C GLY A 101 -9.48 -2.69 4.52
N GLY A 102 -8.60 -2.73 3.52
CA GLY A 102 -7.65 -1.64 3.27
C GLY A 102 -8.32 -0.31 2.92
N LEU A 103 -9.43 -0.34 2.16
CA LEU A 103 -10.22 0.86 1.87
C LEU A 103 -10.86 1.43 3.14
N VAL A 104 -11.51 0.59 3.95
CA VAL A 104 -12.15 0.99 5.20
C VAL A 104 -11.11 1.58 6.16
N ILE A 105 -9.95 0.96 6.29
CA ILE A 105 -8.85 1.49 7.11
C ILE A 105 -8.38 2.85 6.56
N GLY A 106 -8.16 2.95 5.25
CA GLY A 106 -7.73 4.21 4.62
C GLY A 106 -8.73 5.35 4.80
N VAL A 107 -10.04 5.07 4.77
CA VAL A 107 -11.10 6.07 5.02
C VAL A 107 -11.24 6.37 6.52
N ALA A 108 -11.20 5.37 7.39
CA ALA A 108 -11.34 5.56 8.84
C ALA A 108 -10.17 6.36 9.43
N THR A 109 -8.97 6.18 8.86
CA THR A 109 -7.75 6.89 9.31
C THR A 109 -7.71 8.37 8.90
N VAL A 110 -8.62 8.83 8.03
CA VAL A 110 -8.77 10.25 7.66
C VAL A 110 -9.06 11.14 8.88
N VAL A 111 -9.64 10.58 9.93
CA VAL A 111 -9.93 11.32 11.17
C VAL A 111 -8.64 11.62 11.95
N MET A 112 -7.61 10.77 11.88
CA MET A 112 -6.36 10.94 12.67
C MET A 112 -5.61 12.25 12.39
N PRO A 113 -5.46 12.71 11.14
CA PRO A 113 -4.89 14.02 10.85
C PRO A 113 -5.59 15.22 11.53
N PHE A 114 -6.85 15.07 11.94
CA PHE A 114 -7.60 16.10 12.65
C PHE A 114 -7.52 15.98 14.17
N THR A 115 -6.97 14.89 14.70
CA THR A 115 -6.74 14.72 16.15
C THR A 115 -5.39 15.25 16.61
N VAL A 116 -4.49 15.58 15.67
CA VAL A 116 -3.16 16.13 15.92
C VAL A 116 -3.16 17.64 15.76
N SER A 117 -2.29 18.35 16.49
CA SER A 117 -2.15 19.80 16.32
C SER A 117 -1.40 20.08 15.03
N ALA A 118 -2.10 20.63 14.04
CA ALA A 118 -1.55 20.99 12.73
C ALA A 118 -2.38 22.12 12.09
N ALA A 119 -1.76 22.88 11.19
CA ALA A 119 -2.48 23.85 10.36
C ALA A 119 -3.52 23.13 9.47
N ALA A 120 -4.66 23.78 9.19
CA ALA A 120 -5.75 23.19 8.42
C ALA A 120 -5.31 22.66 7.03
N GLY A 121 -4.36 23.34 6.37
CA GLY A 121 -3.76 22.90 5.11
C GLY A 121 -2.95 21.60 5.24
N THR A 122 -2.21 21.44 6.35
CA THR A 122 -1.47 20.22 6.65
C THR A 122 -2.41 19.06 6.98
N ALA A 123 -3.42 19.29 7.83
CA ALA A 123 -4.38 18.26 8.22
C ALA A 123 -5.17 17.73 7.00
N SER A 124 -5.64 18.63 6.14
CA SER A 124 -6.35 18.26 4.91
C SER A 124 -5.45 17.53 3.90
N GLY A 125 -4.19 17.97 3.74
CA GLY A 125 -3.21 17.27 2.91
C GLY A 125 -2.93 15.84 3.39
N LEU A 126 -2.75 15.65 4.70
CA LEU A 126 -2.55 14.34 5.31
C LEU A 126 -3.79 13.45 5.20
N ALA A 127 -4.97 14.01 5.41
CA ALA A 127 -6.24 13.32 5.20
C ALA A 127 -6.37 12.79 3.77
N LEU A 128 -6.05 13.62 2.77
CA LEU A 128 -6.08 13.23 1.37
C LEU A 128 -5.11 12.07 1.05
N MET A 129 -3.91 12.07 1.65
CA MET A 129 -2.95 10.97 1.48
C MET A 129 -3.48 9.62 1.96
N HIS A 130 -4.27 9.59 3.04
CA HIS A 130 -4.90 8.35 3.54
C HIS A 130 -5.98 7.84 2.58
N VAL A 131 -6.81 8.74 2.06
CA VAL A 131 -7.82 8.40 1.04
C VAL A 131 -7.14 7.83 -0.21
N VAL A 132 -6.09 8.50 -0.71
CA VAL A 132 -5.33 8.06 -1.89
C VAL A 132 -4.76 6.65 -1.67
N ALA A 133 -4.10 6.41 -0.53
CA ALA A 133 -3.53 5.10 -0.22
C ALA A 133 -4.61 4.00 -0.20
N GLY A 134 -5.75 4.23 0.46
CA GLY A 134 -6.86 3.27 0.52
C GLY A 134 -7.49 2.98 -0.84
N VAL A 135 -7.71 4.02 -1.66
CA VAL A 135 -8.29 3.89 -3.01
C VAL A 135 -7.35 3.16 -3.96
N VAL A 136 -6.06 3.54 -3.99
CA VAL A 136 -5.05 2.90 -4.86
C VAL A 136 -4.91 1.42 -4.52
N TRP A 137 -4.84 1.10 -3.23
CA TRP A 137 -4.83 -0.29 -2.74
C TRP A 137 -6.05 -1.07 -3.22
N PHE A 138 -7.25 -0.54 -2.96
CA PHE A 138 -8.51 -1.20 -3.33
C PHE A 138 -8.57 -1.54 -4.82
N VAL A 139 -8.23 -0.57 -5.67
CA VAL A 139 -8.26 -0.73 -7.13
C VAL A 139 -7.24 -1.78 -7.58
N ALA A 140 -6.00 -1.72 -7.07
CA ALA A 140 -4.95 -2.66 -7.45
C ALA A 140 -5.29 -4.11 -7.05
N VAL A 141 -5.74 -4.31 -5.81
CA VAL A 141 -6.08 -5.65 -5.31
C VAL A 141 -7.32 -6.20 -6.00
N ARG A 142 -8.36 -5.37 -6.24
CA ARG A 142 -9.52 -5.81 -7.04
C ARG A 142 -9.13 -6.22 -8.46
N ARG A 143 -8.25 -5.48 -9.11
CA ARG A 143 -7.77 -5.80 -10.46
C ARG A 143 -7.03 -7.14 -10.48
N ALA A 144 -6.16 -7.37 -9.50
CA ALA A 144 -5.41 -8.61 -9.40
C ALA A 144 -6.28 -9.83 -9.04
N ALA A 145 -7.41 -9.62 -8.37
CA ALA A 145 -8.38 -10.67 -8.04
C ALA A 145 -9.30 -11.07 -9.21
N ARG A 146 -9.27 -10.37 -10.36
CA ARG A 146 -10.08 -10.74 -11.52
C ARG A 146 -9.46 -11.96 -12.24
N PRO A 147 -10.24 -13.00 -12.57
CA PRO A 147 -9.77 -14.05 -13.46
C PRO A 147 -9.49 -13.45 -14.84
N VAL A 148 -8.33 -13.80 -15.42
CA VAL A 148 -8.05 -13.49 -16.83
C VAL A 148 -8.87 -14.50 -17.61
N VAL A 149 -9.93 -14.04 -18.27
CA VAL A 149 -10.63 -14.83 -19.27
C VAL A 149 -9.68 -14.88 -20.47
N LEU A 150 -9.05 -16.04 -20.66
CA LEU A 150 -8.32 -16.40 -21.88
C LEU A 150 -9.29 -17.12 -22.80
#